data_AF-A0A971YCA4-F1
#
_entry.id   AF-A0A971YCA4-F1
#
_cell.length_a   1.000
_cell.length_b   1.000
_cell.length_c   1.000
_cell.angle_alpha   90.00
_cell.angle_beta   90.00
_cell.angle_gamma   90.00
#
_symmetry.space_group_name_H-M   'P 1'
#
loop_
_entity.id
_entity.type
_entity.pdbx_description
1 polymer ?
#
loop_
_entity_poly.entity_id
_entity_poly.type
_entity_poly.pdbx_seq_one_letter_code
_entity_poly.pdbx_strand_id
1 'polypeptide(L)' 'MCVVCRQRFSKYELTRFICPVHGELTLTADSTGKRPGRGFYLCHNTTCRNKFERFKGWQKKCKGVGHDH' A
#
# COMPACT_ATOMS: atom_id res chain seq x y z
N MET A 1 5.12 -8.42 -5.62
CA MET A 1 6.42 -8.03 -5.03
C MET A 1 6.16 -7.09 -3.85
N CYS A 2 6.75 -7.37 -2.69
CA CYS A 2 6.61 -6.53 -1.50
C CYS A 2 7.34 -5.19 -1.69
N VAL A 3 6.69 -4.07 -1.34
CA VAL A 3 7.28 -2.73 -1.47
C VAL A 3 8.43 -2.47 -0.48
N VAL A 4 8.43 -3.20 0.64
CA VAL A 4 9.44 -3.06 1.71
C VAL A 4 10.69 -3.89 1.41
N CYS A 5 10.58 -5.22 1.40
CA CYS A 5 11.74 -6.09 1.20
C CYS A 5 12.09 -6.36 -0.27
N ARG A 6 11.28 -5.87 -1.21
CA ARG A 6 11.47 -6.06 -2.67
C ARG A 6 11.51 -7.51 -3.15
N GLN A 7 11.11 -8.47 -2.31
CA GLN A 7 11.00 -9.87 -2.69
C GLN A 7 9.68 -10.16 -3.43
N ARG A 8 9.69 -11.19 -4.28
CA ARG A 8 8.51 -11.71 -4.96
C ARG A 8 7.80 -12.71 -4.04
N PHE A 9 6.48 -12.67 -4.06
CA PHE A 9 5.60 -13.54 -3.27
C PHE A 9 4.40 -13.89 -4.13
N SER A 10 3.70 -14.96 -3.77
CA SER A 10 2.42 -15.30 -4.37
C SER A 10 1.38 -14.20 -4.11
N LYS A 11 0.31 -14.15 -4.91
CA LYS A 11 -0.77 -13.17 -4.74
C LYS A 11 -1.42 -13.26 -3.35
N TYR A 12 -1.58 -14.48 -2.83
CA TYR A 12 -2.25 -14.74 -1.55
C TYR A 12 -1.41 -14.35 -0.33
N GLU A 13 -0.09 -14.21 -0.51
CA GLU A 13 0.83 -13.75 0.55
C GLU A 13 1.07 -12.23 0.52
N LEU A 14 0.39 -11.51 -0.36
CA LEU A 14 0.50 -10.07 -0.51
C LEU A 14 -0.83 -9.40 -0.17
N THR A 15 -0.78 -8.52 0.82
CA THR A 15 -1.86 -7.55 1.06
C THR A 15 -1.66 -6.35 0.14
N ARG A 16 -2.69 -5.98 -0.63
CA ARG A 16 -2.71 -4.75 -1.43
C ARG A 16 -3.16 -3.59 -0.55
N PHE A 17 -2.46 -2.47 -0.66
CA PHE A 17 -2.79 -1.20 -0.05
C PHE A 17 -2.90 -0.14 -1.15
N ILE A 18 -3.79 0.82 -1.00
CA ILE A 18 -3.98 1.94 -1.92
C ILE A 18 -3.68 3.25 -1.20
N CYS A 19 -3.52 4.31 -1.98
CA CYS A 19 -3.40 5.66 -1.43
C CYS A 19 -4.56 5.95 -0.46
N PRO A 20 -4.29 6.61 0.68
CA PRO A 20 -5.31 6.98 1.64
C PRO A 20 -6.43 7.78 0.97
N VAL A 21 -7.65 7.52 1.42
CA VAL A 21 -8.80 8.39 1.19
C VAL A 21 -8.90 9.37 2.36
N HIS A 22 -9.03 10.67 2.09
CA HIS A 22 -9.32 11.71 3.08
C HIS A 22 -8.40 11.78 4.32
N GLY A 23 -7.27 12.49 4.23
CA GLY A 23 -6.52 12.93 5.40
C GLY A 23 -5.83 11.83 6.23
N GLU A 24 -5.98 10.55 5.87
CA GLU A 24 -5.28 9.46 6.51
C GLU A 24 -3.76 9.55 6.28
N LEU A 25 -2.99 9.33 7.35
CA LEU A 25 -1.53 9.31 7.32
C LEU A 25 -0.94 7.93 6.98
N THR A 26 -1.79 6.97 6.62
CA THR A 26 -1.43 5.58 6.34
C THR A 26 -2.13 5.09 5.08
N LEU A 27 -1.54 4.10 4.39
CA LEU A 27 -2.19 3.49 3.23
C LEU A 27 -3.39 2.63 3.64
N THR A 28 -4.48 2.69 2.87
CA THR A 28 -5.70 1.93 3.13
C THR A 28 -5.59 0.52 2.52
N ALA A 29 -5.93 -0.52 3.28
CA ALA A 29 -5.95 -1.89 2.75
C ALA A 29 -7.06 -2.07 1.70
N ASP A 30 -6.76 -2.78 0.61
CA ASP A 30 -7.73 -3.19 -0.40
C ASP A 30 -7.71 -4.72 -0.56
N SER A 31 -8.62 -5.37 0.16
CA SER A 31 -8.83 -6.82 0.06
C SER A 31 -9.50 -7.25 -1.25
N THR A 32 -10.22 -6.35 -1.92
CA THR A 32 -10.94 -6.66 -3.17
C THR A 32 -10.01 -6.71 -4.37
N GLY A 33 -8.91 -5.96 -4.32
CA GLY A 33 -7.99 -5.75 -5.45
C GLY A 33 -8.60 -4.93 -6.59
N LYS A 34 -9.83 -4.43 -6.44
CA LYS A 34 -10.60 -3.73 -7.48
C LYS A 34 -10.58 -2.21 -7.32
N ARG A 35 -10.10 -1.69 -6.18
CA ARG A 35 -10.15 -0.25 -5.93
C ARG A 35 -9.19 0.50 -6.87
N PRO A 36 -9.65 1.60 -7.50
CA PRO A 36 -8.84 2.37 -8.43
C PRO A 36 -7.64 3.02 -7.73
N GLY A 37 -6.63 3.39 -8.52
CA GLY A 37 -5.42 4.05 -8.04
C GLY A 37 -4.22 3.11 -7.84
N ARG A 38 -3.10 3.71 -7.44
CA ARG A 38 -1.82 3.00 -7.32
C ARG A 38 -1.80 2.06 -6.12
N GLY A 39 -1.60 0.77 -6.40
CA GLY A 39 -1.45 -0.27 -5.38
C GLY A 39 -0.01 -0.40 -4.87
N PHE A 40 0.13 -0.64 -3.57
CA PHE A 40 1.34 -1.00 -2.85
C PHE A 40 1.12 -2.36 -2.22
N TYR A 41 2.03 -3.31 -2.45
CA TYR A 41 1.87 -4.68 -1.95
C TYR A 41 2.82 -4.92 -0.79
N LEU A 42 2.32 -5.55 0.27
CA LEU A 42 3.08 -5.89 1.47
C LEU A 42 2.96 -7.39 1.74
N CYS A 43 4.08 -8.06 2.01
CA CYS A 43 4.07 -9.46 2.42
C CYS A 43 3.67 -9.63 3.90
N HIS A 44 3.25 -10.83 4.28
CA HIS A 44 2.82 -11.14 5.66
C HIS A 44 3.96 -11.20 6.70
N ASN A 45 5.21 -11.02 6.29
CA ASN A 45 6.35 -10.97 7.20
C ASN A 45 6.22 -9.78 8.19
N THR A 46 6.28 -10.07 9.49
CA THR A 46 6.16 -9.09 10.58
C THR A 46 7.23 -7.99 10.51
N THR A 47 8.46 -8.30 10.10
CA THR A 47 9.50 -7.28 9.88
C THR A 47 9.11 -6.29 8.80
N CYS A 48 8.46 -6.76 7.73
CA CYS A 48 7.98 -5.86 6.68
C CYS A 48 6.81 -5.01 7.17
N ARG A 49 5.90 -5.57 7.97
CA ARG A 49 4.78 -4.83 8.58
C ARG A 49 5.28 -3.69 9.47
N ASN A 50 6.21 -3.95 10.38
CA ASN A 50 6.77 -2.92 11.27
C ASN A 50 7.48 -1.79 10.48
N LYS A 51 8.19 -2.15 9.40
CA LYS A 51 8.81 -1.16 8.50
C LYS A 51 7.79 -0.38 7.68
N PHE A 52 6.66 -1.00 7.35
CA PHE A 52 5.60 -0.39 6.55
C PHE A 52 4.88 0.72 7.31
N GLU A 53 4.73 0.62 8.64
CA GLU A 53 4.14 1.69 9.46
C GLU A 53 4.88 3.02 9.33
N ARG A 54 6.21 2.98 9.16
CA ARG A 54 7.05 4.17 8.99
C ARG A 54 7.37 4.48 7.53
N PHE A 55 6.88 3.66 6.60
CA PHE A 55 7.17 3.82 5.17
C PHE A 55 6.37 5.00 4.61
N LYS A 56 7.06 6.08 4.21
CA LYS A 56 6.45 7.28 3.60
C LYS A 56 6.67 7.37 2.08
N GLY A 57 7.25 6.35 1.46
CA GLY A 57 7.59 6.34 0.02
C GLY A 57 6.36 6.39 -0.91
N TRP A 58 5.16 6.20 -0.37
CA TRP A 58 3.90 6.36 -1.08
C TRP A 58 3.42 7.81 -1.19
N GLN A 59 3.79 8.70 -0.27
CA GLN A 59 3.27 10.08 -0.22
C GLN A 59 3.53 10.85 -1.52
N LYS A 60 4.73 10.72 -2.10
CA LYS A 60 5.07 11.34 -3.39
C LYS A 60 4.40 10.67 -4.58
N LYS A 61 3.96 9.42 -4.44
CA LYS A 61 3.37 8.59 -5.51
C LYS A 61 1.85 8.67 -5.54
N CYS A 62 1.23 9.17 -4.47
CA CYS A 62 -0.20 9.40 -4.36
C CYS A 62 -0.63 10.81 -4.81
N LYS A 63 0.26 11.62 -5.42
CA LYS A 63 0.02 13.01 -5.82
C LYS A 63 -1.03 13.23 -6.94
N GLY A 64 -1.85 12.25 -7.26
CA GLY A 64 -2.88 12.34 -8.31
C GLY A 64 -4.11 11.50 -8.03
N VAL A 65 -4.31 11.00 -6.79
CA VAL A 65 -5.64 10.55 -6.40
C VAL A 65 -6.45 11.82 -6.11
N GLY A 66 -7.23 12.22 -7.12
CA GLY A 66 -8.08 13.40 -7.04
C GLY A 66 -8.90 13.37 -5.77
N HIS A 67 -8.87 14.48 -5.04
CA HIS A 67 -10.02 14.88 -4.26
C HIS A 67 -11.18 14.96 -5.25
N ASP A 68 -12.03 13.95 -5.25
CA ASP A 68 -13.36 14.05 -5.85
C ASP A 68 -14.10 15.06 -4.98
N HIS A 69 -14.26 16.28 -5.50
CA HIS A 69 -15.22 17.27 -5.03
C HIS A 69 -16.53 17.03 -5.76
#